data_AF-A0A0Q7KMR0-F1
#
_entry.id   AF-A0A0Q7KMR0-F1
#
_cell.length_a   1.000
_cell.length_b   1.000
_cell.length_c   1.000
_cell.angle_alpha   90.00
_cell.angle_beta   90.00
_cell.angle_gamma   90.00
#
_symmetry.space_group_name_H-M   'P 1'
#
loop_
_entity.id
_entity.type
_entity.pdbx_description
1 polymer ?
#
loop_
_entity_poly.entity_id
_entity_poly.type
_entity_poly.pdbx_seq_one_letter_code
_entity_poly.pdbx_strand_id
1 'polypeptide(L)'
;MPSVEYDATPREVRSFALLQIVLTGVFLVLLFFMLGATDQPFPPIWLTVVLLALVAAGAFLAERVWLSASPLPAAGDPADTQREAVGIFAAQTVRKLIYAETPLLVAVVVSFVTDHGGWPIVVAGFPGMLVLTWEVWPSPRNTSLSAAMLDSQGAESRLVESFLEV
;
A
#
# COMPACT_ATOMS: atom_id res chain seq x y z
N MET A 1 -10.56 18.41 -3.76
CA MET A 1 -11.43 17.25 -4.08
C MET A 1 -12.18 16.91 -2.79
N PRO A 2 -13.50 16.67 -2.81
CA PRO A 2 -14.21 16.24 -1.61
C PRO A 2 -13.53 14.98 -1.05
N SER A 3 -13.21 14.97 0.25
CA SER A 3 -12.74 13.77 0.93
C SER A 3 -13.81 12.71 0.76
N VAL A 4 -13.46 11.58 0.15
CA VAL A 4 -14.36 10.42 0.15
C VAL A 4 -14.40 9.96 1.60
N GLU A 5 -15.50 10.29 2.27
CA GLU A 5 -15.78 9.96 3.67
C GLU A 5 -16.00 8.46 3.73
N TYR A 6 -14.93 7.70 3.96
CA TYR A 6 -15.03 6.28 4.26
C TYR A 6 -15.45 6.16 5.72
N ASP A 7 -16.68 5.71 5.95
CA ASP A 7 -17.14 5.32 7.28
C ASP A 7 -16.53 3.93 7.59
N ALA A 8 -15.25 3.92 7.94
CA ALA A 8 -14.44 2.73 8.12
C ALA A 8 -13.98 2.60 9.57
N THR A 9 -14.05 1.39 10.11
CA THR A 9 -13.50 1.07 11.43
C THR A 9 -12.03 0.62 11.34
N PRO A 10 -11.22 0.81 12.40
CA PRO A 10 -9.82 0.36 12.40
C PRO A 10 -9.67 -1.16 12.12
N ARG A 11 -10.65 -1.96 12.56
CA ARG A 11 -10.70 -3.41 12.32
C ARG A 11 -10.96 -3.74 10.85
N GLU A 12 -11.80 -2.97 10.15
CA GLU A 12 -12.04 -3.12 8.72
C GLU A 12 -10.80 -2.73 7.93
N VAL A 13 -10.11 -1.65 8.29
CA VAL A 13 -8.85 -1.24 7.64
C VAL A 13 -7.78 -2.34 7.79
N ARG A 14 -7.63 -2.91 8.99
CA ARG A 14 -6.72 -4.06 9.22
C ARG A 14 -7.11 -5.29 8.40
N SER A 15 -8.40 -5.63 8.40
CA SER A 15 -8.91 -6.79 7.65
C SER A 15 -8.72 -6.62 6.15
N PHE A 16 -8.98 -5.42 5.63
CA PHE A 16 -8.78 -5.06 4.24
C PHE A 16 -7.30 -5.13 3.83
N ALA A 17 -6.41 -4.54 4.64
CA ALA A 17 -4.97 -4.61 4.43
C ALA A 17 -4.48 -6.07 4.37
N LEU A 18 -4.88 -6.89 5.34
CA LEU A 18 -4.51 -8.30 5.41
C LEU A 18 -5.06 -9.09 4.22
N LEU A 19 -6.35 -8.91 3.90
CA LEU A 19 -6.99 -9.57 2.76
C LEU A 19 -6.24 -9.25 1.47
N GLN A 20 -5.89 -7.99 1.26
CA GLN A 20 -5.20 -7.55 0.05
C GLN A 20 -3.78 -8.11 -0.05
N ILE A 21 -3.01 -8.07 1.05
CA ILE A 21 -1.66 -8.68 1.11
C ILE A 21 -1.74 -10.18 0.78
N VAL A 22 -2.68 -10.90 1.40
CA VAL A 22 -2.82 -12.34 1.20
C VAL A 22 -3.27 -12.65 -0.23
N LEU A 23 -4.29 -11.95 -0.73
CA LEU A 23 -4.82 -12.16 -2.08
C LEU A 23 -3.74 -11.90 -3.14
N THR A 24 -3.05 -10.76 -3.06
CA THR A 24 -2.00 -10.40 -4.01
C THR A 24 -0.82 -11.36 -3.91
N GLY A 25 -0.40 -11.74 -2.70
CA GLY A 25 0.65 -12.73 -2.50
C GLY A 25 0.31 -14.10 -3.09
N VAL A 26 -0.88 -14.63 -2.79
CA VAL A 26 -1.36 -15.91 -3.35
C VAL A 26 -1.45 -15.84 -4.87
N PHE A 27 -1.99 -14.75 -5.42
CA PHE A 27 -2.10 -14.55 -6.86
C PHE A 27 -0.73 -14.57 -7.55
N LEU A 28 0.26 -13.85 -7.02
CA LEU A 28 1.62 -13.85 -7.57
C LEU A 28 2.29 -15.22 -7.48
N VAL A 29 2.10 -15.96 -6.38
CA VAL A 29 2.62 -17.33 -6.23
C VAL A 29 2.00 -18.27 -7.25
N LEU A 30 0.67 -18.20 -7.44
CA LEU A 30 -0.03 -19.01 -8.45
C LEU A 30 0.50 -18.71 -9.86
N LEU A 31 0.65 -17.43 -10.21
CA LEU A 31 1.21 -17.04 -11.50
C LEU A 31 2.65 -17.47 -11.69
N PHE A 32 3.48 -17.37 -10.65
CA PHE A 32 4.86 -17.84 -10.68
C PHE A 32 4.95 -19.33 -11.07
N PHE A 33 4.17 -20.19 -10.43
CA PHE A 33 4.15 -21.61 -10.76
C PHE A 33 3.49 -21.90 -12.12
N MET A 34 2.41 -21.18 -12.46
CA MET A 34 1.72 -21.32 -13.75
C MET A 34 2.63 -20.99 -14.94
N LEU A 35 3.55 -20.03 -14.78
CA LEU A 35 4.47 -19.59 -15.84
C LEU A 35 5.81 -20.33 -15.86
N GLY A 36 5.85 -21.55 -15.30
CA GLY A 36 7.04 -22.40 -15.35
C GLY A 36 8.12 -22.04 -14.33
N ALA A 37 7.76 -21.35 -13.24
CA ALA A 37 8.64 -21.01 -12.14
C ALA A 37 9.96 -20.38 -12.61
N THR A 38 11.08 -21.09 -12.44
CA THR A 38 12.43 -20.67 -12.82
C THR A 38 13.04 -21.51 -13.94
N ASP A 39 12.23 -22.33 -14.63
CA ASP A 39 12.71 -23.22 -15.70
C ASP A 39 13.13 -22.44 -16.96
N GLN A 40 12.72 -21.17 -17.05
CA GLN A 40 13.05 -20.24 -18.12
C GLN A 40 14.33 -19.44 -17.83
N PRO A 41 15.02 -18.93 -18.87
CA PRO A 41 16.22 -18.13 -18.68
C PRO A 41 15.90 -16.84 -17.93
N PHE A 42 16.82 -16.45 -17.05
CA PHE A 42 16.75 -15.21 -16.30
C PHE A 42 16.63 -13.99 -17.25
N PRO A 43 15.77 -13.01 -16.94
CA PRO A 43 15.58 -11.82 -17.77
C PRO A 43 16.88 -11.02 -17.91
N PRO A 44 17.05 -10.29 -19.03
CA PRO A 44 18.23 -9.46 -19.22
C PRO A 44 18.30 -8.36 -18.16
N ILE A 45 19.52 -7.99 -17.77
CA ILE A 45 19.79 -7.05 -16.66
C ILE A 45 19.01 -5.73 -16.81
N TRP A 46 18.89 -5.20 -18.03
CA TRP A 46 18.16 -3.96 -18.26
C TRP A 46 16.67 -4.08 -17.88
N LEU A 47 16.04 -5.23 -18.14
CA LEU A 47 14.64 -5.49 -17.79
C LEU A 47 14.49 -5.61 -16.28
N THR A 48 15.41 -6.32 -15.62
CA THR A 48 15.48 -6.42 -14.16
C THR A 48 15.59 -5.03 -13.51
N VAL A 49 16.49 -4.17 -14.02
CA VAL A 49 16.67 -2.80 -13.53
C VAL A 49 15.40 -1.97 -13.72
N VAL A 50 14.73 -2.07 -14.88
CA VAL A 50 13.48 -1.34 -15.12
C VAL A 50 12.37 -1.79 -14.16
N LEU A 51 12.21 -3.10 -13.95
CA LEU A 51 11.22 -3.64 -13.02
C LEU A 51 11.46 -3.17 -11.58
N LEU A 52 12.71 -3.21 -11.12
CA LEU A 52 13.08 -2.71 -9.80
C LEU A 52 12.90 -1.20 -9.68
N ALA A 53 13.22 -0.44 -10.73
CA ALA A 53 13.00 1.00 -10.77
C ALA A 53 11.50 1.35 -10.66
N LEU A 54 10.62 0.56 -11.28
CA LEU A 54 9.17 0.73 -11.13
C LEU A 54 8.70 0.47 -9.70
N VAL A 55 9.22 -0.58 -9.05
CA VAL A 55 8.92 -0.85 -7.63
C VAL A 55 9.39 0.31 -6.76
N ALA A 56 10.61 0.82 -6.98
CA ALA A 56 11.15 1.96 -6.24
C ALA A 56 10.32 3.24 -6.48
N ALA A 57 9.87 3.49 -7.71
CA ALA A 57 9.00 4.61 -8.04
C ALA A 57 7.62 4.48 -7.35
N GLY A 58 7.04 3.27 -7.35
CA GLY A 58 5.79 2.97 -6.63
C GLY A 58 5.92 3.22 -5.13
N ALA A 59 7.01 2.74 -4.52
CA ALA A 59 7.31 2.99 -3.11
C ALA A 59 7.45 4.48 -2.80
N PHE A 60 8.21 5.21 -3.62
CA PHE A 60 8.40 6.66 -3.47
C PHE A 60 7.07 7.42 -3.56
N LEU A 61 6.22 7.07 -4.53
CA LEU A 61 4.91 7.69 -4.69
C LEU A 61 3.95 7.34 -3.55
N ALA A 62 3.99 6.09 -3.05
CA ALA A 62 3.19 5.68 -1.89
C ALA A 62 3.58 6.47 -0.63
N GLU A 63 4.86 6.69 -0.39
CA GLU A 63 5.33 7.47 0.76
C GLU A 63 4.87 8.94 0.68
N ARG A 64 4.84 9.53 -0.53
CA ARG A 64 4.31 10.89 -0.74
C ARG A 64 2.84 11.05 -0.37
N VAL A 65 2.04 9.98 -0.42
CA VAL A 65 0.61 10.06 -0.07
C VAL A 65 0.42 10.41 1.41
N TRP A 66 1.30 9.94 2.32
CA TRP A 66 1.23 10.29 3.75
C TRP A 66 1.32 11.80 3.97
N LEU A 67 2.18 12.47 3.21
CA LEU A 67 2.46 13.90 3.32
C LEU A 67 1.37 14.80 2.70
N SER A 68 0.32 14.21 2.13
CA SER A 68 -0.74 14.93 1.42
C SER A 68 -2.06 14.99 2.21
N ALA A 69 -2.10 14.46 3.44
CA ALA A 69 -3.26 14.60 4.31
C ALA A 69 -3.54 16.08 4.59
N SER A 70 -4.78 16.51 4.38
CA SER A 70 -5.22 17.82 4.83
C SER A 70 -5.44 17.79 6.33
N PRO A 71 -5.00 18.82 7.09
CA PRO A 71 -5.18 18.86 8.54
C PRO A 71 -6.66 18.91 8.93
N LEU A 72 -6.99 18.33 10.09
CA LEU A 72 -8.36 18.37 10.62
C LEU A 72 -8.63 19.72 11.33
N PRO A 73 -9.89 20.22 11.32
CA PRO A 73 -10.24 21.42 12.06
C PRO A 73 -10.20 21.19 13.58
N ALA A 74 -9.57 22.09 14.33
CA ALA A 74 -9.36 21.96 15.78
C ALA A 74 -10.62 22.07 16.67
N ALA A 75 -11.78 22.43 16.10
CA ALA A 75 -13.00 22.75 16.85
C ALA A 75 -14.13 21.69 16.73
N GLY A 76 -13.81 20.48 16.28
CA GLY A 76 -14.78 19.38 16.15
C GLY A 76 -15.07 18.64 17.46
N ASP A 77 -16.17 17.88 17.49
CA ASP A 77 -16.40 16.86 18.53
C ASP A 77 -15.27 15.80 18.46
N PRO A 78 -14.60 15.47 19.58
CA PRO A 78 -13.56 14.45 19.61
C PRO A 78 -13.96 13.11 18.98
N ALA A 79 -15.21 12.67 19.16
CA ALA A 79 -15.66 11.38 18.63
C ALA A 79 -15.81 11.38 17.10
N ASP A 80 -16.27 12.51 16.54
CA ASP A 80 -16.43 12.65 15.09
C ASP A 80 -15.08 12.91 14.41
N THR A 81 -14.20 13.69 15.06
CA THR A 81 -12.82 13.94 14.60
C THR A 81 -12.02 12.64 14.47
N GLN A 82 -12.20 11.71 15.42
CA GLN A 82 -11.56 10.40 15.40
C GLN A 82 -12.07 9.53 14.24
N ARG A 83 -13.38 9.52 13.97
CA ARG A 83 -13.96 8.77 12.82
C ARG A 83 -13.47 9.33 11.50
N GLU A 84 -13.45 10.66 11.35
CA GLU A 84 -12.93 11.33 10.15
C GLU A 84 -11.45 10.99 9.91
N ALA A 85 -10.63 11.00 10.96
CA ALA A 85 -9.22 10.62 10.89
C ALA A 85 -9.03 9.17 10.37
N VAL A 86 -9.84 8.22 10.83
CA VAL A 86 -9.81 6.83 10.36
C VAL A 86 -10.26 6.73 8.90
N GLY A 87 -11.30 7.46 8.51
CA GLY A 87 -11.76 7.52 7.11
C GLY A 87 -10.70 8.08 6.16
N ILE A 88 -10.01 9.15 6.55
CA ILE A 88 -8.89 9.71 5.77
C ILE A 88 -7.74 8.70 5.67
N PHE A 89 -7.40 8.03 6.77
CA PHE A 89 -6.37 6.99 6.78
C PHE A 89 -6.73 5.82 5.85
N ALA A 90 -8.00 5.39 5.84
CA ALA A 90 -8.50 4.36 4.92
C ALA A 90 -8.37 4.82 3.46
N ALA A 91 -8.78 6.04 3.13
CA ALA A 91 -8.65 6.61 1.79
C ALA A 91 -7.19 6.70 1.33
N GLN A 92 -6.28 7.11 2.22
CA GLN A 92 -4.84 7.13 1.95
C GLN A 92 -4.29 5.72 1.73
N THR A 93 -4.77 4.72 2.47
CA THR A 93 -4.37 3.33 2.32
C THR A 93 -4.77 2.78 0.94
N VAL A 94 -6.01 3.03 0.50
CA VAL A 94 -6.48 2.66 -0.85
C VAL A 94 -5.65 3.34 -1.95
N ARG A 95 -5.30 4.62 -1.79
CA ARG A 95 -4.44 5.31 -2.76
C ARG A 95 -3.03 4.71 -2.85
N LYS A 96 -2.46 4.26 -1.72
CA LYS A 96 -1.15 3.60 -1.72
C LYS A 96 -1.17 2.25 -2.39
N LEU A 97 -2.26 1.50 -2.25
CA LEU A 97 -2.43 0.23 -2.95
C LEU A 97 -2.24 0.38 -4.44
N ILE A 98 -2.81 1.43 -5.05
CA ILE A 98 -2.65 1.69 -6.49
C ILE A 98 -1.16 1.82 -6.86
N TYR A 99 -0.38 2.58 -6.08
CA TYR A 99 1.05 2.76 -6.33
C TYR A 99 1.89 1.51 -6.04
N ALA A 100 1.53 0.73 -5.02
CA ALA A 100 2.23 -0.49 -4.66
C ALA A 100 1.92 -1.66 -5.60
N GLU A 101 0.68 -1.74 -6.12
CA GLU A 101 0.24 -2.83 -7.01
C GLU A 101 0.56 -2.58 -8.48
N THR A 102 0.66 -1.33 -8.91
CA THR A 102 0.98 -1.02 -10.32
C THR A 102 2.28 -1.72 -10.78
N PRO A 103 3.41 -1.66 -10.04
CA PRO A 103 4.62 -2.40 -10.40
C PRO A 103 4.43 -3.92 -10.43
N LEU A 104 3.60 -4.47 -9.52
CA LEU A 104 3.28 -5.90 -9.48
C LEU A 104 2.52 -6.34 -10.73
N LEU A 105 1.51 -5.57 -11.13
CA LEU A 105 0.73 -5.84 -12.34
C LEU A 105 1.59 -5.70 -13.60
N VAL A 106 2.49 -4.72 -13.66
CA VAL A 106 3.45 -4.60 -14.77
C VAL A 106 4.36 -5.83 -14.82
N ALA A 107 4.86 -6.30 -13.68
CA ALA A 107 5.68 -7.52 -13.62
C ALA A 107 4.93 -8.75 -14.15
N VAL A 108 3.65 -8.89 -13.78
CA VAL A 108 2.77 -9.94 -14.31
C VAL A 108 2.62 -9.83 -15.83
N VAL A 109 2.33 -8.65 -16.35
CA VAL A 109 2.22 -8.43 -17.81
C VAL A 109 3.53 -8.77 -18.52
N VAL A 110 4.67 -8.34 -17.99
CA VAL A 110 5.99 -8.67 -18.54
C VAL A 110 6.23 -10.18 -18.55
N SER A 111 5.83 -10.89 -17.49
CA SER A 111 5.88 -12.34 -17.41
C SER A 111 5.03 -13.05 -18.47
N PHE A 112 3.94 -12.44 -18.96
CA PHE A 112 3.13 -12.99 -20.06
C PHE A 112 3.65 -12.65 -21.45
N VAL A 113 4.34 -11.51 -21.61
CA VAL A 113 4.79 -10.99 -22.90
C VAL A 113 6.22 -11.44 -23.24
N THR A 114 6.98 -11.90 -22.25
CA THR A 114 8.38 -12.30 -22.41
C THR A 114 8.59 -13.79 -22.10
N ASP A 115 9.59 -14.39 -22.74
CA ASP A 115 9.94 -15.81 -22.55
C ASP A 115 10.81 -16.05 -21.30
N HIS A 116 10.54 -15.30 -20.22
CA HIS A 116 11.27 -15.38 -18.95
C HIS A 116 10.46 -16.04 -17.81
N GLY A 117 9.26 -16.55 -18.11
CA GLY A 117 8.43 -17.29 -17.18
C GLY A 117 8.11 -16.51 -15.90
N GLY A 118 8.34 -17.13 -14.74
CA GLY A 118 8.08 -16.54 -13.42
C GLY A 118 9.11 -15.52 -12.94
N TRP A 119 10.23 -15.32 -13.65
CA TRP A 119 11.30 -14.44 -13.17
C TRP A 119 10.92 -12.98 -12.97
N PRO A 120 10.17 -12.30 -13.87
CA PRO A 120 9.70 -10.94 -13.63
C PRO A 120 8.88 -10.80 -12.33
N ILE A 121 8.06 -11.81 -12.01
CA ILE A 121 7.30 -11.88 -10.75
C ILE A 121 8.24 -12.03 -9.55
N VAL A 122 9.35 -12.77 -9.64
CA VAL A 122 10.32 -12.82 -8.54
C VAL A 122 11.02 -11.46 -8.36
N VAL A 123 11.49 -10.88 -9.47
CA VAL A 123 12.28 -9.65 -9.47
C VAL A 123 11.50 -8.45 -8.95
N ALA A 124 10.28 -8.22 -9.43
CA ALA A 124 9.45 -7.10 -8.99
C ALA A 124 8.40 -7.50 -7.95
N GLY A 125 7.90 -8.73 -8.01
CA GLY A 125 6.85 -9.19 -7.11
C GLY A 125 7.33 -9.34 -5.67
N PHE A 126 8.53 -9.89 -5.43
CA PHE A 126 9.06 -9.99 -4.07
C PHE A 126 9.27 -8.61 -3.41
N PRO A 127 10.05 -7.68 -3.99
CA PRO A 127 10.22 -6.36 -3.38
C PRO A 127 8.92 -5.54 -3.40
N GLY A 128 8.07 -5.67 -4.43
CA GLY A 128 6.77 -5.00 -4.47
C GLY A 128 5.82 -5.49 -3.37
N MET A 129 5.85 -6.78 -3.03
CA MET A 129 5.11 -7.33 -1.88
C MET A 129 5.63 -6.80 -0.54
N LEU A 130 6.94 -6.61 -0.40
CA LEU A 130 7.51 -5.97 0.78
C LEU A 130 7.02 -4.53 0.91
N VAL A 131 7.03 -3.76 -0.18
CA VAL A 131 6.52 -2.38 -0.21
C VAL A 131 5.03 -2.34 0.11
N LEU A 132 4.23 -3.22 -0.50
CA LEU A 132 2.80 -3.30 -0.26
C LEU A 132 2.52 -3.62 1.21
N THR A 133 3.20 -4.62 1.77
CA THR A 133 3.05 -4.97 3.19
C THR A 133 3.46 -3.82 4.09
N TRP A 134 4.57 -3.14 3.78
CA TRP A 134 5.09 -2.04 4.58
C TRP A 134 4.18 -0.81 4.58
N GLU A 135 3.65 -0.43 3.43
CA GLU A 135 2.86 0.80 3.26
C GLU A 135 1.39 0.64 3.63
N VAL A 136 0.82 -0.56 3.43
CA VAL A 136 -0.61 -0.83 3.69
C VAL A 136 -0.84 -1.28 5.12
N TRP A 137 0.17 -1.84 5.80
CA TRP A 137 0.00 -2.27 7.18
C TRP A 137 -0.16 -1.06 8.13
N PRO A 138 -1.19 -1.05 9.00
CA PRO A 138 -1.39 0.01 9.99
C PRO A 138 -0.42 -0.16 11.17
N SER A 139 0.87 0.03 10.88
CA SER A 139 1.95 0.03 11.87
C SER A 139 1.95 1.34 12.68
N PRO A 140 2.51 1.34 13.90
CA PRO A 140 2.69 2.57 14.69
C PRO A 140 3.43 3.69 13.95
N ARG A 141 4.34 3.34 13.02
CA ARG A 141 5.02 4.31 12.15
C ARG A 141 4.03 5.00 11.21
N ASN A 142 3.21 4.22 10.53
CA ASN A 142 2.31 4.74 9.51
C ASN A 142 1.16 5.54 10.14
N THR A 143 0.63 5.09 11.27
CA THR A 143 -0.40 5.82 12.01
C THR A 143 0.13 7.12 12.62
N SER A 144 1.35 7.15 13.14
CA SER A 144 1.96 8.38 13.69
C SER A 144 2.27 9.42 12.62
N LEU A 145 2.70 9.02 11.41
CA LEU A 145 2.91 9.94 10.30
C LEU A 145 1.62 10.61 9.83
N SER A 146 0.52 9.85 9.76
CA SER A 146 -0.80 10.42 9.47
C SER A 146 -1.30 11.32 10.61
N ALA A 147 -1.16 10.89 11.86
CA ALA A 147 -1.56 11.70 13.01
C ALA A 147 -0.82 13.05 13.03
N ALA A 148 0.49 13.05 12.81
CA ALA A 148 1.30 14.28 12.77
C ALA A 148 0.82 15.29 11.71
N MET A 149 0.31 14.82 10.56
CA MET A 149 -0.25 15.70 9.54
C MET A 149 -1.68 16.15 9.87
N LEU A 150 -2.52 15.26 10.39
CA LEU A 150 -3.91 15.56 10.78
C LEU A 150 -3.97 16.54 11.95
N ASP A 151 -3.07 16.38 12.93
CA ASP A 151 -2.99 17.18 14.15
C ASP A 151 -2.22 18.50 13.95
N SER A 152 -1.69 18.76 12.75
CA SER A 152 -0.83 19.93 12.47
C SER A 152 -1.52 21.30 12.65
N GLN A 153 -2.86 21.33 12.71
CA GLN A 153 -3.65 22.53 13.03
C GLN A 153 -4.22 22.53 14.46
N GLY A 154 -3.74 21.65 15.34
CA GLY A 154 -4.15 21.59 16.75
C GLY A 154 -5.36 20.69 17.04
N ALA A 155 -5.73 19.81 16.10
CA ALA A 155 -6.71 18.75 16.35
C ALA A 155 -6.09 17.59 17.16
N GLU A 156 -6.90 16.89 17.96
CA GLU A 156 -6.52 15.63 18.61
C GLU A 156 -7.18 14.47 17.86
N SER A 157 -6.51 13.92 16.84
CA SER A 157 -7.10 12.80 16.05
C SER A 157 -7.21 11.48 16.80
N ARG A 158 -6.41 11.26 17.87
CA ARG A 158 -6.27 9.99 18.63
C ARG A 158 -6.15 8.75 17.73
N LEU A 159 -5.56 8.93 16.54
CA LEU A 159 -5.50 7.92 15.49
C LEU A 159 -4.59 6.75 15.89
N VAL A 160 -3.52 7.00 16.64
CA VAL A 160 -2.62 5.92 17.10
C VAL A 160 -3.33 5.04 18.13
N GLU A 161 -4.07 5.65 19.07
CA GLU A 161 -4.80 4.94 20.12
C GLU A 161 -5.93 4.08 19.55
N SER A 162 -6.65 4.56 18.53
CA SER A 162 -7.74 3.80 17.90
C SER A 162 -7.29 2.49 17.24
N PHE A 163 -6.04 2.39 16.79
CA PHE A 163 -5.46 1.16 16.27
C PHE A 163 -4.78 0.30 17.35
N LEU A 164 -4.48 0.84 18.54
CA LEU A 164 -3.89 0.08 19.65
C LEU A 164 -4.94 -0.60 20.53
N GLU A 165 -6.15 -0.04 20.61
CA GLU A 165 -7.26 -0.57 21.42
C GLU A 165 -8.06 -1.71 20.74
N VAL A 166 -7.71 -2.08 19.51
CA VAL A 166 -8.33 -3.17 18.71
C VAL A 166 -7.46 -4.41 18.70
#